data_AF-A0A356ZA02-F1
#
_entry.id   AF-A0A356ZA02-F1
#
_cell.length_a   1.000
_cell.length_b   1.000
_cell.length_c   1.000
_cell.angle_alpha   90.00
_cell.angle_beta   90.00
_cell.angle_gamma   90.00
#
_symmetry.space_group_name_H-M   'P 1'
#
loop_
_entity.id
_entity.type
_entity.pdbx_description
1 polymer ?
#
loop_
_entity_poly.entity_id
_entity_poly.type
_entity_poly.pdbx_seq_one_letter_code
_entity_poly.pdbx_strand_id
1 'polypeptide(L)'
;MQVALNRWNGQIRRTVLKNRGLHNSSIHAFIPAARKGGEAVEELIREIAQRVILSLDEMEEATDFDTLTNLTDPQLREEALLLQEEISKLRSCLQNI
;
A
#
# COMPACT_ATOMS: atom_id res chain seq x y z
N MET A 1 -7.71 1.22 42.98
CA MET A 1 -7.23 -0.04 42.35
C MET A 1 -7.13 0.20 40.85
N GLN A 2 -5.93 0.47 40.38
CA GLN A 2 -5.61 0.61 38.96
C GLN A 2 -4.53 -0.42 38.62
N VAL A 3 -4.39 -0.67 37.32
CA VAL A 3 -3.37 -1.51 36.66
C VAL A 3 -3.85 -2.92 36.29
N ALA A 4 -4.57 -3.02 35.17
CA ALA A 4 -4.58 -4.22 34.32
C ALA A 4 -5.08 -3.94 32.88
N LEU A 5 -4.60 -2.88 32.21
CA LEU A 5 -5.03 -2.60 30.82
C LEU A 5 -3.89 -2.39 29.80
N ASN A 6 -2.62 -2.46 30.21
CA ASN A 6 -1.52 -2.10 29.32
C ASN A 6 -0.67 -3.27 28.80
N ARG A 7 -1.13 -4.53 28.93
CA ARG A 7 -0.33 -5.70 28.50
C ARG A 7 -0.76 -6.36 27.20
N TRP A 8 -1.90 -5.98 26.63
CA TRP A 8 -2.47 -6.66 25.46
C TRP A 8 -2.38 -5.87 24.14
N ASN A 9 -1.80 -4.66 24.14
CA ASN A 9 -1.57 -3.90 22.91
C ASN A 9 -0.15 -4.06 22.32
N GLY A 10 0.80 -4.60 23.08
CA GLY A 10 2.20 -4.79 22.63
C GLY A 10 2.48 -6.11 21.91
N GLN A 11 1.55 -7.08 21.96
CA GLN A 11 1.71 -8.41 21.37
C GLN A 11 1.12 -8.46 19.94
N ILE A 12 0.00 -7.79 19.71
CA ILE A 12 -0.68 -7.75 18.41
C ILE A 12 0.13 -6.93 17.39
N ARG A 13 0.76 -5.83 17.84
CA ARG A 13 1.61 -5.00 16.96
C ARG A 13 2.89 -5.71 16.49
N ARG A 14 3.39 -6.71 17.24
CA ARG A 14 4.61 -7.45 16.86
C ARG A 14 4.35 -8.66 15.97
N THR A 15 3.12 -9.14 15.90
CA THR A 15 2.76 -10.33 15.10
C THR A 15 2.30 -9.97 13.69
N VAL A 16 1.64 -8.82 13.49
CA VAL A 16 1.25 -8.35 12.15
C VAL A 16 2.46 -7.86 11.33
N LEU A 17 3.53 -7.39 11.97
CA LEU A 17 4.75 -6.92 11.29
C LEU A 17 5.74 -8.05 10.93
N LYS A 18 5.47 -9.31 11.26
CA LYS A 18 6.40 -10.43 11.00
C LYS A 18 6.08 -11.26 9.75
N ASN A 19 4.94 -11.04 9.09
CA ASN A 19 4.46 -11.90 8.00
C ASN A 19 4.27 -11.19 6.65
N ARG A 20 4.97 -10.09 6.40
CA ARG A 20 5.15 -9.59 5.05
C ARG A 20 6.62 -9.57 4.73
N GLY A 21 7.10 -10.71 4.22
CA GLY A 21 8.29 -10.78 3.39
C GLY A 21 8.07 -10.03 2.08
N LEU A 22 7.63 -8.78 2.17
CA LEU A 22 7.90 -7.79 1.14
C LEU A 22 9.41 -7.69 1.14
N HIS A 23 10.02 -8.33 0.15
CA HIS A 23 11.35 -7.99 -0.30
C HIS A 23 11.34 -6.48 -0.49
N ASN A 24 11.77 -5.77 0.54
CA ASN A 24 12.18 -4.39 0.47
C ASN A 24 13.49 -4.45 -0.32
N SER A 25 13.38 -4.78 -1.61
CA SER A 25 14.47 -4.77 -2.56
C SER A 25 14.91 -3.33 -2.57
N SER A 26 15.95 -3.07 -1.78
CA SER A 26 16.64 -1.82 -1.65
C SER A 26 16.62 -1.11 -3.00
N ILE A 27 16.12 0.12 -3.04
CA ILE A 27 16.11 0.96 -4.26
C ILE A 27 17.52 1.02 -4.89
N HIS A 28 18.57 0.73 -4.11
CA HIS A 28 19.94 0.55 -4.56
C HIS A 28 20.21 -0.63 -5.52
N ALA A 29 19.31 -1.60 -5.68
CA ALA A 29 19.59 -2.83 -6.43
C ALA A 29 19.51 -2.67 -7.96
N PHE A 30 18.88 -1.61 -8.47
CA PHE A 30 18.68 -1.44 -9.91
C PHE A 30 18.87 0.02 -10.31
N ILE A 31 20.11 0.50 -10.27
CA ILE A 31 20.53 1.57 -11.17
C ILE A 31 21.20 0.85 -12.34
N PRO A 32 20.58 0.78 -13.54
CA PRO A 32 21.26 0.28 -14.72
C PRO A 32 22.51 1.12 -14.93
N ALA A 33 23.68 0.53 -14.71
CA ALA A 33 24.97 1.18 -14.88
C ALA A 33 25.27 1.42 -16.37
N ALA A 34 24.48 2.26 -17.07
CA ALA A 34 24.73 2.62 -18.46
C ALA A 34 23.93 3.82 -19.02
N ARG A 35 23.16 4.60 -18.23
CA ARG A 35 22.37 5.72 -18.78
C ARG A 35 22.74 7.05 -18.12
N LYS A 36 23.01 8.08 -18.94
CA LYS A 36 23.49 9.39 -18.49
C LYS A 36 22.31 10.32 -18.17
N GLY A 37 22.37 11.03 -17.04
CA GLY A 37 21.54 12.22 -16.79
C GLY A 37 20.04 11.95 -16.59
N GLY A 38 19.22 12.98 -16.88
CA GLY A 38 17.78 13.05 -16.53
C GLY A 38 16.90 11.90 -17.02
N GLU A 39 17.25 11.26 -18.15
CA GLU A 39 16.55 10.09 -18.67
C GLU A 39 16.57 8.89 -17.70
N ALA A 40 17.69 8.70 -16.98
CA ALA A 40 17.79 7.65 -15.96
C ALA A 40 16.91 7.94 -14.73
N VAL A 41 16.65 9.21 -14.44
CA VAL A 41 15.78 9.64 -13.34
C VAL A 41 14.32 9.46 -13.73
N GLU A 42 13.93 9.83 -14.95
CA GLU A 42 12.58 9.63 -15.47
C GLU A 42 12.22 8.13 -15.54
N GLU A 43 13.15 7.28 -15.95
CA GLU A 43 12.93 5.83 -15.95
C GLU A 43 12.76 5.28 -14.53
N LEU A 44 13.61 5.70 -13.58
CA LEU A 44 13.48 5.32 -12.18
C LEU A 44 12.12 5.74 -11.59
N ILE A 45 11.64 6.93 -11.93
CA ILE A 45 10.32 7.42 -11.51
C ILE A 45 9.21 6.53 -12.09
N ARG A 46 9.28 6.15 -13.37
CA ARG A 46 8.31 5.24 -14.01
C ARG A 46 8.33 3.85 -13.39
N GLU A 47 9.51 3.29 -13.09
CA GLU A 47 9.64 1.99 -12.41
C GLU A 47 9.05 2.03 -10.99
N ILE A 48 9.28 3.11 -10.24
CA ILE A 48 8.69 3.29 -8.91
C ILE A 48 7.16 3.40 -9.03
N ALA A 49 6.65 4.19 -9.96
CA ALA A 49 5.21 4.34 -10.19
C ALA A 49 4.55 2.99 -10.50
N GLN A 50 5.15 2.19 -11.39
CA GLN A 50 4.67 0.84 -11.72
C GLN A 50 4.67 -0.09 -10.50
N ARG A 51 5.70 -0.05 -9.66
CA ARG A 51 5.73 -0.85 -8.41
C ARG A 51 4.63 -0.45 -7.43
N VAL A 52 4.34 0.84 -7.32
CA VAL A 52 3.25 1.32 -6.48
C VAL A 52 1.90 0.86 -7.04
N ILE A 53 1.69 0.97 -8.36
CA ILE A 53 0.48 0.46 -9.02
C ILE A 53 0.27 -1.03 -8.72
N LEU A 54 1.30 -1.87 -8.90
CA LEU A 54 1.21 -3.30 -8.59
C LEU A 54 0.84 -3.55 -7.12
N SER A 55 1.40 -2.76 -6.19
CA SER A 55 1.06 -2.88 -4.77
C SER A 55 -0.38 -2.48 -4.46
N LEU A 56 -0.94 -1.51 -5.21
CA LEU A 56 -2.35 -1.12 -5.10
C LEU A 56 -3.26 -2.23 -5.64
N ASP A 57 -2.90 -2.85 -6.76
CA ASP A 57 -3.63 -3.97 -7.34
C ASP A 57 -3.65 -5.18 -6.39
N GLU A 58 -2.50 -5.54 -5.80
CA GLU A 58 -2.40 -6.60 -4.78
C GLU A 58 -3.26 -6.29 -3.54
N MET A 59 -3.31 -5.02 -3.11
CA MET A 59 -4.16 -4.60 -2.00
C MET A 59 -5.64 -4.70 -2.33
N GLU A 60 -6.06 -4.27 -3.52
CA GLU A 60 -7.45 -4.40 -3.95
C GLU A 60 -7.86 -5.86 -4.09
N GLU A 61 -7.02 -6.73 -4.66
CA GLU A 61 -7.29 -8.17 -4.76
C GLU A 61 -7.39 -8.83 -3.37
N ALA A 62 -6.55 -8.41 -2.42
CA ALA A 62 -6.59 -8.91 -1.05
C ALA A 62 -7.76 -8.35 -0.22
N THR A 63 -8.47 -7.33 -0.72
CA THR A 63 -9.54 -6.63 0.00
C THR A 63 -10.89 -6.94 -0.62
N ASP A 64 -11.81 -7.50 0.16
CA ASP A 64 -13.18 -7.74 -0.27
C ASP A 64 -14.02 -6.44 -0.19
N PHE A 65 -13.79 -5.54 -1.15
CA PHE A 65 -14.52 -4.26 -1.24
C PHE A 65 -16.02 -4.46 -1.49
N ASP A 66 -16.42 -5.55 -2.16
CA ASP A 66 -17.83 -5.87 -2.37
C ASP A 66 -18.52 -6.13 -1.04
N THR A 67 -17.90 -6.89 -0.13
CA THR A 67 -18.44 -7.07 1.22
C THR A 67 -18.43 -5.76 2.01
N LEU A 68 -17.33 -5.00 1.99
CA LEU A 68 -17.19 -3.77 2.78
C LEU A 68 -18.19 -2.68 2.37
N THR A 69 -18.47 -2.55 1.06
CA THR A 69 -19.42 -1.56 0.53
C THR A 69 -20.89 -1.96 0.72
N ASN A 70 -21.16 -3.22 1.04
CA ASN A 70 -22.50 -3.72 1.35
C ASN A 70 -22.78 -3.86 2.86
N LEU A 71 -21.86 -3.41 3.72
CA LEU A 71 -22.07 -3.43 5.16
C LEU A 71 -23.30 -2.61 5.59
N THR A 72 -24.00 -3.13 6.59
CA THR A 72 -25.15 -2.45 7.22
C THR A 72 -24.70 -1.20 7.98
N ASP A 73 -23.49 -1.21 8.53
CA ASP A 73 -22.90 -0.07 9.21
C ASP A 73 -22.59 1.03 8.18
N PRO A 74 -23.28 2.20 8.26
CA PRO A 74 -23.11 3.26 7.27
C PRO A 74 -21.73 3.91 7.33
N GLN A 75 -21.09 3.97 8.50
CA GLN A 75 -19.77 4.60 8.65
C GLN A 75 -18.69 3.75 7.99
N LEU A 76 -18.70 2.44 8.27
CA LEU A 76 -17.75 1.52 7.67
C LEU A 76 -17.92 1.42 6.14
N ARG A 77 -19.17 1.45 5.66
CA ARG A 77 -19.45 1.49 4.23
C ARG A 77 -18.92 2.76 3.56
N GLU A 78 -19.12 3.91 4.18
CA GLU A 78 -18.62 5.20 3.67
C GLU A 78 -17.09 5.21 3.61
N GLU A 79 -16.43 4.76 4.68
CA GLU A 79 -14.97 4.63 4.71
C GLU A 79 -14.44 3.68 3.63
N ALA A 80 -15.13 2.56 3.36
CA ALA A 80 -14.76 1.62 2.32
C ALA A 80 -14.88 2.23 0.91
N LEU A 81 -15.94 2.98 0.64
CA LEU A 81 -16.14 3.68 -0.63
C LEU A 81 -15.07 4.74 -0.84
N LEU A 82 -14.77 5.55 0.19
CA LEU A 82 -13.71 6.56 0.13
C LEU A 82 -12.34 5.92 -0.12
N LEU A 83 -12.04 4.81 0.54
CA LEU A 83 -10.79 4.09 0.33
C LEU A 83 -10.67 3.60 -1.12
N GLN A 84 -11.73 3.01 -1.66
CA GLN A 84 -11.77 2.53 -3.05
C GLN A 84 -11.59 3.69 -4.05
N GLU A 85 -12.23 4.83 -3.80
CA GLU A 85 -12.10 6.03 -4.63
C GLU A 85 -10.67 6.58 -4.62
N GLU A 86 -10.05 6.71 -3.44
CA GLU A 86 -8.69 7.22 -3.30
C GLU A 86 -7.64 6.28 -3.93
N ILE A 87 -7.83 4.96 -3.84
CA ILE A 87 -6.97 4.00 -4.55
C ILE A 87 -7.08 4.21 -6.07
N SER A 88 -8.30 4.36 -6.58
CA SER A 88 -8.54 4.59 -8.02
C SER A 88 -7.92 5.90 -8.51
N LYS A 89 -8.04 6.98 -7.73
CA LYS A 89 -7.39 8.28 -8.02
C LYS A 89 -5.87 8.15 -8.03
N LEU A 90 -5.29 7.52 -7.02
CA LEU A 90 -3.84 7.35 -6.92
C LEU A 90 -3.30 6.53 -8.09
N ARG A 91 -3.96 5.42 -8.44
CA ARG A 91 -3.62 4.61 -9.61
C ARG A 91 -3.64 5.44 -10.89
N SER A 92 -4.70 6.20 -11.10
CA SER A 92 -4.85 7.07 -12.28
C SER A 92 -3.74 8.12 -12.36
N CYS A 93 -3.37 8.75 -11.23
CA CYS A 93 -2.26 9.69 -11.17
C CYS A 93 -0.93 9.03 -11.56
N LEU A 94 -0.66 7.82 -11.06
CA LEU A 94 0.59 7.10 -11.33
C LEU A 94 0.68 6.55 -12.76
N GLN A 95 -0.45 6.21 -13.38
CA GLN A 95 -0.49 5.77 -14.78
C GLN A 95 -0.22 6.90 -15.78
N ASN A 96 -0.36 8.16 -15.34
CA ASN A 96 -0.09 9.36 -16.15
C ASN A 96 1.34 9.89 -15.98
N ILE A 97 2.20 9.16 -15.27
CA ILE A 97 3.64 9.42 -15.11
C ILE A 97 4.42 8.64 -16.17
#